data_AF-A0A5C9ABV7-F1
#
_entry.id   AF-A0A5C9ABV7-F1
#
_cell.length_a   1.000
_cell.length_b   1.000
_cell.length_c   1.000
_cell.angle_alpha   90.00
_cell.angle_beta   90.00
_cell.angle_gamma   90.00
#
_symmetry.space_group_name_H-M   'P 1'
#
loop_
_entity.id
_entity.type
_entity.pdbx_description
1 polymer ?
#
loop_
_entity_poly.entity_id
_entity_poly.type
_entity_poly.pdbx_seq_one_letter_code
_entity_poly.pdbx_strand_id
1 'polypeptide(L)'
;MSNTYQKRKASKEYGLYNQCKKLNDDELFRLLDDHNSLKRISSARVLQLRGGQDAVRLAIEFCSDKNYIRRDIGAFILGQIKICKKCEDNVFNILNNMALNDKSACVRATAIESTAQRCKKNPIYSPKI
;
A
#
# COMPACT_ATOMS: atom_id res chain seq x y z
N MET A 1 9.95 20.60 -37.67
CA MET A 1 9.86 20.09 -36.28
C MET A 1 8.78 19.01 -36.25
N SER A 2 9.16 17.74 -36.13
CA SER A 2 8.19 16.62 -36.04
C SER A 2 7.66 16.56 -34.62
N ASN A 3 6.43 17.05 -34.41
CA ASN A 3 5.71 16.88 -33.15
C ASN A 3 5.11 15.47 -33.13
N THR A 4 5.94 14.48 -32.78
CA THR A 4 5.49 13.09 -32.67
C THR A 4 4.65 12.97 -31.40
N TYR A 5 3.32 12.85 -31.56
CA TYR A 5 2.39 12.58 -30.45
C TYR A 5 2.87 11.36 -29.66
N GLN A 6 3.41 11.58 -28.45
CA GLN A 6 3.85 10.50 -27.60
C GLN A 6 2.63 9.75 -27.02
N LYS A 7 2.44 8.50 -27.46
CA LYS A 7 1.43 7.60 -26.92
C LYS A 7 2.05 6.74 -25.82
N ARG A 8 1.42 6.68 -24.64
CA ARG A 8 1.81 5.78 -23.56
C ARG A 8 1.17 4.41 -23.78
N LYS A 9 1.95 3.33 -23.65
CA LYS A 9 1.44 1.95 -23.65
C LYS A 9 0.95 1.57 -22.25
N ALA A 10 -0.02 0.66 -22.18
CA ALA A 10 -0.44 0.08 -20.90
C ALA A 10 0.73 -0.63 -20.20
N SER A 11 0.78 -0.54 -18.87
CA SER A 11 1.79 -1.26 -18.08
C SER A 11 1.68 -2.77 -18.30
N LYS A 12 2.82 -3.47 -18.39
CA LYS A 12 2.88 -4.93 -18.46
C LYS A 12 2.17 -5.59 -17.25
N GLU A 13 2.17 -4.91 -16.12
CA GLU A 13 1.55 -5.38 -14.86
C GLU A 13 0.02 -5.26 -14.88
N TYR A 14 -0.56 -4.54 -15.84
CA TYR A 14 -2.01 -4.32 -15.90
C TYR A 14 -2.79 -5.64 -16.12
N GLY A 15 -2.18 -6.60 -16.82
CA GLY A 15 -2.76 -7.93 -17.00
C GLY A 15 -2.93 -8.69 -15.68
N LEU A 16 -1.86 -8.76 -14.88
CA LEU A 16 -1.87 -9.44 -13.58
C LEU A 16 -2.81 -8.75 -12.58
N TYR A 17 -2.80 -7.42 -12.56
CA TYR A 17 -3.74 -6.64 -11.76
C TYR A 17 -5.20 -6.96 -12.09
N ASN A 18 -5.56 -7.06 -13.37
CA ASN A 18 -6.92 -7.41 -13.78
C ASN A 18 -7.32 -8.85 -13.43
N GLN A 19 -6.35 -9.78 -13.32
CA GLN A 19 -6.59 -11.13 -12.82
C GLN A 19 -6.88 -11.07 -11.31
N CYS A 20 -6.06 -10.37 -10.52
CA CYS A 20 -6.29 -10.19 -9.09
C CYS A 20 -7.66 -9.53 -8.80
N LYS A 21 -8.12 -8.59 -9.65
CA LYS A 21 -9.44 -7.96 -9.51
C LYS A 21 -10.63 -8.93 -9.56
N LYS A 22 -10.45 -10.17 -10.02
CA LYS A 22 -11.50 -11.19 -10.07
C LYS A 22 -11.53 -12.09 -8.83
N LEU A 23 -10.50 -12.03 -8.00
CA LEU A 23 -10.35 -12.85 -6.81
C LEU A 23 -11.18 -12.29 -5.65
N ASN A 24 -11.58 -13.15 -4.72
CA ASN A 24 -12.16 -12.72 -3.45
C ASN A 24 -11.06 -12.26 -2.47
N ASP A 25 -11.47 -11.69 -1.33
CA ASP A 25 -10.52 -11.09 -0.39
C ASP A 25 -9.62 -12.14 0.27
N ASP A 26 -10.11 -13.35 0.57
CA ASP A 26 -9.29 -14.44 1.14
C ASP A 26 -8.20 -14.92 0.18
N GLU A 27 -8.51 -14.98 -1.11
CA GLU A 27 -7.52 -15.26 -2.16
C GLU A 27 -6.49 -14.14 -2.28
N LEU A 28 -6.92 -12.88 -2.20
CA LEU A 28 -6.02 -11.73 -2.22
C LEU A 28 -5.10 -11.71 -1.00
N PHE A 29 -5.62 -12.00 0.19
CA PHE A 29 -4.83 -12.07 1.43
C PHE A 29 -3.76 -13.16 1.33
N ARG A 30 -4.09 -14.35 0.85
CA ARG A 30 -3.10 -15.42 0.61
C ARG A 30 -2.02 -15.01 -0.38
N LEU A 31 -2.36 -14.25 -1.42
CA LEU A 31 -1.39 -13.76 -2.40
C LEU A 31 -0.40 -12.72 -1.83
N LEU A 32 -0.68 -12.10 -0.68
CA LEU A 32 0.27 -11.20 -0.02
C LEU A 32 1.52 -11.92 0.49
N ASP A 33 1.47 -13.25 0.61
CA ASP A 33 2.59 -14.10 1.02
C ASP A 33 3.23 -14.87 -0.15
N ASP A 34 2.78 -14.67 -1.39
CA ASP A 34 3.35 -15.36 -2.55
C ASP A 34 4.84 -14.99 -2.70
N HIS A 35 5.68 -15.95 -3.10
CA HIS A 35 7.11 -15.72 -3.31
C HIS A 35 7.40 -14.66 -4.39
N ASN A 36 6.50 -14.51 -5.37
CA ASN A 36 6.63 -13.54 -6.44
C ASN A 36 6.15 -12.15 -6.00
N SER A 37 7.08 -11.18 -6.00
CA SER A 37 6.80 -9.80 -5.61
C SER A 37 5.69 -9.13 -6.44
N LEU A 38 5.61 -9.41 -7.74
CA LEU A 38 4.57 -8.83 -8.62
C LEU A 38 3.17 -9.31 -8.25
N LYS A 39 3.03 -10.56 -7.80
CA LYS A 39 1.74 -11.07 -7.31
C LYS A 39 1.34 -10.40 -6.01
N ARG A 40 2.28 -10.26 -5.06
CA ARG A 40 2.03 -9.54 -3.80
C ARG A 40 1.58 -8.11 -4.05
N ILE A 41 2.31 -7.37 -4.88
CA ILE A 41 2.00 -5.98 -5.22
C ILE A 41 0.66 -5.87 -5.98
N SER A 42 0.40 -6.77 -6.93
CA SER A 42 -0.87 -6.76 -7.68
C SER A 42 -2.07 -7.01 -6.75
N SER A 43 -1.94 -7.95 -5.82
CA SER A 43 -2.97 -8.21 -4.80
C SER A 43 -3.18 -6.99 -3.89
N ALA A 44 -2.09 -6.46 -3.33
CA ALA A 44 -2.13 -5.29 -2.45
C ALA A 44 -2.78 -4.06 -3.12
N ARG A 45 -2.53 -3.83 -4.41
CA ARG A 45 -3.18 -2.76 -5.18
C ARG A 45 -4.68 -2.96 -5.33
N VAL A 46 -5.14 -4.20 -5.48
CA VAL A 46 -6.58 -4.50 -5.50
C VAL A 46 -7.19 -4.22 -4.13
N LEU A 47 -6.53 -4.58 -3.03
CA LEU A 47 -6.98 -4.28 -1.67
C LEU A 47 -7.04 -2.76 -1.41
N GLN A 48 -6.03 -2.00 -1.85
CA GLN A 48 -6.04 -0.53 -1.78
C GLN A 48 -7.24 0.08 -2.54
N LEU A 49 -7.60 -0.49 -3.70
CA LEU A 49 -8.73 -0.03 -4.50
C LEU A 49 -10.07 -0.35 -3.84
N ARG A 50 -10.28 -1.60 -3.44
CA ARG A 50 -11.55 -2.08 -2.88
C ARG A 50 -11.81 -1.51 -1.49
N GLY A 51 -10.76 -1.39 -0.67
CA GLY A 51 -10.90 -1.11 0.74
C GLY A 51 -11.47 -2.32 1.49
N GLY A 52 -12.02 -2.06 2.67
CA GLY A 52 -12.60 -3.08 3.54
C GLY A 52 -11.92 -3.12 4.90
N GLN A 53 -12.72 -3.28 5.95
CA GLN A 53 -12.20 -3.26 7.32
C GLN A 53 -11.24 -4.43 7.59
N ASP A 54 -11.51 -5.59 7.02
CA ASP A 54 -10.63 -6.77 7.17
C ASP A 54 -9.26 -6.54 6.51
N ALA A 55 -9.23 -5.92 5.32
CA ALA A 55 -7.98 -5.57 4.65
C ALA A 55 -7.17 -4.53 5.45
N VAL A 56 -7.84 -3.57 6.09
CA VAL A 56 -7.19 -2.59 6.98
C VAL A 56 -6.63 -3.27 8.23
N ARG A 57 -7.42 -4.13 8.89
CA ARG A 57 -6.98 -4.88 10.08
C ARG A 57 -5.77 -5.76 9.74
N LEU A 58 -5.84 -6.53 8.67
CA LEU A 58 -4.75 -7.38 8.22
C LEU A 58 -3.48 -6.57 7.94
N ALA A 59 -3.60 -5.43 7.26
CA ALA A 59 -2.45 -4.59 6.97
C ALA A 59 -1.80 -4.02 8.25
N ILE A 60 -2.60 -3.67 9.27
CA ILE A 60 -2.09 -3.25 10.59
C ILE A 60 -1.36 -4.41 11.30
N GLU A 61 -1.91 -5.62 11.27
CA GLU A 61 -1.25 -6.81 11.83
C GLU A 61 0.09 -7.06 11.13
N PHE A 62 0.10 -6.97 9.81
CA PHE A 62 1.30 -7.13 8.98
C PHE A 62 2.39 -6.13 9.32
N CYS A 63 2.06 -4.89 9.69
CA CYS A 63 3.03 -3.88 10.13
C CYS A 63 3.84 -4.27 11.37
N SER A 64 3.38 -5.27 12.14
CA SER A 64 4.10 -5.79 13.32
C SER A 64 4.71 -7.18 13.10
N ASP A 65 4.65 -7.73 11.89
CA ASP A 65 5.14 -9.07 11.58
C ASP A 65 6.68 -9.15 11.65
N LYS A 66 7.22 -10.31 12.04
CA LYS A 66 8.67 -10.56 12.07
C LYS A 66 9.29 -10.47 10.67
N ASN A 67 8.56 -10.88 9.64
CA ASN A 67 8.97 -10.82 8.25
C ASN A 67 8.85 -9.39 7.70
N TYR A 68 9.98 -8.81 7.32
CA TYR A 68 10.00 -7.45 6.77
C TYR A 68 9.20 -7.31 5.47
N ILE A 69 9.03 -8.38 4.69
CA ILE A 69 8.21 -8.37 3.46
C ILE A 69 6.75 -8.11 3.80
N ARG A 70 6.24 -8.71 4.89
CA ARG A 70 4.88 -8.46 5.37
C ARG A 70 4.73 -7.05 5.93
N ARG A 71 5.71 -6.57 6.70
CA ARG A 71 5.68 -5.18 7.18
C ARG A 71 5.68 -4.17 6.03
N ASP A 72 6.49 -4.42 5.01
CA ASP A 72 6.57 -3.61 3.80
C ASP A 72 5.23 -3.56 3.06
N ILE A 73 4.62 -4.73 2.81
CA ILE A 73 3.33 -4.78 2.10
C ILE A 73 2.18 -4.21 2.95
N GLY A 74 2.22 -4.39 4.28
CA GLY A 74 1.27 -3.78 5.22
C GLY A 74 1.33 -2.26 5.15
N ALA A 75 2.53 -1.69 5.24
CA ALA A 75 2.75 -0.25 5.10
C ALA A 75 2.27 0.26 3.72
N PHE A 76 2.62 -0.45 2.64
CA PHE A 76 2.17 -0.12 1.29
C PHE A 76 0.64 -0.05 1.20
N ILE A 77 -0.08 -1.09 1.65
CA ILE A 77 -1.55 -1.11 1.65
C ILE A 77 -2.09 0.08 2.45
N LEU A 78 -1.56 0.28 3.67
CA LEU A 78 -1.93 1.38 4.55
C LEU A 78 -1.57 2.76 4.00
N GLY A 79 -0.77 2.93 2.95
CA GLY A 79 -0.56 4.25 2.35
C GLY A 79 -1.77 4.75 1.55
N GLN A 80 -2.50 3.83 0.90
CA GLN A 80 -3.50 4.23 -0.10
C GLN A 80 -4.91 3.70 0.15
N ILE A 81 -5.08 2.64 0.94
CA ILE A 81 -6.40 2.06 1.23
C ILE A 81 -7.32 3.08 1.92
N LYS A 82 -8.61 3.06 1.55
CA LYS A 82 -9.62 3.87 2.24
C LYS A 82 -9.79 3.37 3.68
N ILE A 83 -9.74 4.28 4.64
CA ILE A 83 -9.92 4.00 6.07
C ILE A 83 -10.96 4.95 6.65
N CYS A 84 -11.63 4.53 7.72
CA CYS A 84 -12.57 5.40 8.41
C CYS A 84 -11.82 6.49 9.20
N LYS A 85 -12.46 7.65 9.36
CA LYS A 85 -11.82 8.83 9.97
C LYS A 85 -11.32 8.59 11.40
N LYS A 86 -11.97 7.69 12.15
CA LYS A 86 -11.58 7.31 13.52
C LYS A 86 -10.27 6.52 13.57
N CYS A 87 -9.91 5.82 12.49
CA CYS A 87 -8.69 5.03 12.41
C CYS A 87 -7.54 5.77 11.72
N GLU A 88 -7.79 6.97 11.18
CA GLU A 88 -6.85 7.69 10.33
C GLU A 88 -5.58 8.08 11.07
N ASP A 89 -5.72 8.69 12.24
CA ASP A 89 -4.58 9.09 13.08
C ASP A 89 -3.77 7.88 13.54
N ASN A 90 -4.44 6.78 13.89
CA ASN A 90 -3.77 5.58 14.36
C ASN A 90 -2.94 4.93 13.23
N VAL A 91 -3.51 4.84 12.02
CA VAL A 91 -2.78 4.36 10.83
C VAL A 91 -1.61 5.28 10.48
N PHE A 92 -1.82 6.60 10.54
CA PHE A 92 -0.75 7.56 10.28
C PHE A 92 0.40 7.42 11.28
N ASN A 93 0.08 7.26 12.58
CA ASN A 93 1.08 7.07 13.63
C ASN A 93 1.85 5.76 13.48
N ILE A 94 1.19 4.67 13.08
CA ILE A 94 1.86 3.40 12.74
C ILE A 94 2.88 3.61 11.62
N LEU A 95 2.46 4.22 10.51
CA LEU A 95 3.34 4.50 9.37
C LEU A 95 4.51 5.42 9.76
N ASN A 96 4.24 6.47 10.53
CA ASN A 96 5.29 7.40 11.01
C ASN A 96 6.30 6.68 11.92
N ASN A 97 5.83 5.83 12.84
CA ASN A 97 6.72 5.04 13.69
C ASN A 97 7.58 4.06 12.86
N MET A 98 6.98 3.38 11.87
CA MET A 98 7.72 2.50 10.97
C MET A 98 8.76 3.26 10.15
N ALA A 99 8.43 4.45 9.64
CA ALA A 99 9.34 5.31 8.88
C ALA A 99 10.60 5.68 9.68
N LEU A 100 10.45 5.92 10.99
CA LEU A 100 11.55 6.32 11.87
C LEU A 100 12.31 5.12 12.44
N ASN A 101 11.61 4.04 12.78
CA ASN A 101 12.13 3.01 13.70
C ASN A 101 12.20 1.60 13.11
N ASP A 102 11.64 1.31 11.93
CA ASP A 102 11.73 -0.05 11.38
C ASP A 102 13.19 -0.42 11.07
N LYS A 103 13.58 -1.64 11.42
CA LYS A 103 14.93 -2.15 11.19
C LYS A 103 15.26 -2.26 9.69
N SER A 104 14.27 -2.55 8.85
CA SER A 104 14.44 -2.69 7.40
C SER A 104 14.36 -1.33 6.70
N ALA A 105 15.38 -1.01 5.92
CA ALA A 105 15.39 0.22 5.11
C ALA A 105 14.27 0.25 4.06
N CYS A 106 13.91 -0.90 3.47
CA CYS A 106 12.79 -0.99 2.53
C CYS A 106 11.48 -0.59 3.21
N VAL A 107 11.22 -1.13 4.40
CA VAL A 107 10.01 -0.81 5.17
C VAL A 107 9.97 0.67 5.53
N ARG A 108 11.10 1.25 5.95
CA ARG A 108 11.18 2.70 6.22
C ARG A 108 10.85 3.53 4.98
N ALA A 109 11.41 3.19 3.83
CA ALA A 109 11.15 3.91 2.58
C ALA A 109 9.66 3.85 2.18
N THR A 110 9.07 2.66 2.19
CA THR A 110 7.65 2.48 1.87
C THR A 110 6.73 3.15 2.90
N ALA A 111 7.09 3.16 4.18
CA ALA A 111 6.36 3.88 5.20
C ALA A 111 6.39 5.41 4.96
N ILE A 112 7.52 5.97 4.57
CA ILE A 112 7.64 7.41 4.18
C ILE A 112 6.79 7.73 2.96
N GLU A 113 6.85 6.89 1.92
CA GLU A 113 5.99 7.07 0.74
C GLU A 113 4.50 7.00 1.12
N SER A 114 4.17 6.11 2.06
CA SER A 114 2.81 5.91 2.54
C SER A 114 2.31 7.09 3.39
N THR A 115 3.12 7.65 4.29
CA THR A 115 2.76 8.88 5.02
C THR A 115 2.58 10.05 4.06
N ALA A 116 3.38 10.16 3.00
CA ALA A 116 3.21 11.18 1.96
C ALA A 116 1.86 11.01 1.22
N GLN A 117 1.47 9.78 0.86
CA GLN A 117 0.15 9.51 0.26
C GLN A 117 -1.00 9.90 1.20
N ARG A 118 -0.86 9.65 2.51
CA ARG A 118 -1.85 10.04 3.52
C ARG A 118 -1.94 11.55 3.69
N CYS A 119 -0.81 12.22 3.84
CA CYS A 119 -0.70 13.67 3.96
C CYS A 119 -1.33 14.39 2.75
N LYS A 120 -1.09 13.90 1.53
CA LYS A 120 -1.72 14.42 0.31
C LYS A 120 -3.25 14.34 0.34
N LYS A 121 -3.82 13.31 0.98
CA LYS A 121 -5.29 13.11 1.07
C LYS A 121 -5.92 13.90 2.21
N ASN A 122 -5.18 14.15 3.28
CA ASN A 122 -5.67 14.85 4.46
C ASN A 122 -4.65 15.91 4.93
N PRO A 123 -4.88 17.19 4.58
CA PRO A 123 -3.96 18.28 4.88
C PRO A 123 -3.71 18.54 6.37
N ILE A 124 -4.46 17.95 7.30
CA ILE A 124 -4.17 18.09 8.73
C ILE A 124 -2.80 17.53 9.11
N TYR A 125 -2.27 16.59 8.32
CA TYR A 125 -0.94 16.01 8.50
C TYR A 125 0.15 16.79 7.77
N SER A 126 -0.21 17.79 6.97
CA SER A 126 0.75 18.69 6.35
C SER A 126 1.28 19.67 7.40
N PRO A 127 2.59 19.99 7.39
CA PRO A 127 3.10 21.09 8.19
C PRO A 127 2.36 22.38 7.80
N LYS A 128 1.82 23.10 8.78
CA LYS A 128 1.36 24.48 8.57
C LYS A 128 2.61 25.34 8.50
N ILE A 129 2.95 25.81 7.29
CA ILE A 129 4.00 26.79 7.04
C ILE A 129 3.44 28.18 7.33
#